data_AF-A0A7W1V1Q6-F1
#
_entry.id   AF-A0A7W1V1Q6-F1
#
_cell.length_a   1.000
_cell.length_b   1.000
_cell.length_c   1.000
_cell.angle_alpha   90.00
_cell.angle_beta   90.00
_cell.angle_gamma   90.00
#
_symmetry.space_group_name_H-M   'P 1'
#
loop_
_entity.id
_entity.type
_entity.pdbx_description
1 polymer ?
#
loop_
_entity_poly.entity_id
_entity_poly.type
_entity_poly.pdbx_seq_one_letter_code
_entity_poly.pdbx_strand_id
1 'polypeptide(L)'
;MGIFKTKQNKRFGYEPRYYKSDKEGSPFEIERKFDKFRKTTGENPGLKGKFQNAWEDFKSSEKNTNKTILIIVFICILIFLFIIDFDLSIFNQGLF
;
A
#
# COMPACT_ATOMS: atom_id res chain seq x y z
N MET A 1 21.62 13.99 -0.90
CA MET A 1 20.16 13.79 -0.75
C MET A 1 19.86 12.29 -0.60
N GLY A 2 19.73 11.80 0.64
CA GLY A 2 19.18 10.48 1.02
C GLY A 2 19.93 9.22 0.53
N ILE A 3 20.55 8.48 1.45
CA ILE A 3 21.41 7.30 1.21
C ILE A 3 20.64 6.10 0.62
N PHE A 4 19.29 6.13 0.56
CA PHE A 4 18.46 4.99 0.13
C PHE A 4 17.40 5.33 -0.94
N LYS A 5 17.63 6.30 -1.82
CA LYS A 5 16.75 6.46 -3.00
C LYS A 5 17.35 5.72 -4.21
N THR A 6 16.74 4.59 -4.56
CA THR A 6 17.04 3.90 -5.82
C THR A 6 16.67 4.80 -6.99
N LYS A 7 17.57 4.94 -7.96
CA LYS A 7 17.35 5.71 -9.17
C LYS A 7 16.17 5.11 -9.96
N GLN A 8 15.18 5.93 -10.27
CA GLN A 8 14.04 5.51 -11.09
C GLN A 8 14.49 5.30 -12.54
N ASN A 9 13.78 4.39 -13.22
CA ASN A 9 13.93 4.10 -14.64
C ASN A 9 13.61 5.35 -15.47
N LYS A 10 14.51 5.70 -16.40
CA LYS A 10 14.35 6.86 -17.30
C LYS A 10 13.15 6.61 -18.22
N ARG A 11 12.19 7.52 -18.25
CA ARG A 11 11.12 7.54 -19.26
C ARG A 11 11.56 8.37 -20.46
N PHE A 12 11.28 7.91 -21.66
CA PHE A 12 11.58 8.63 -22.90
C PHE A 12 10.37 9.49 -23.25
N GLY A 13 10.51 10.81 -23.15
CA GLY A 13 9.48 11.75 -23.60
C GLY A 13 9.58 11.92 -25.12
N TYR A 14 8.68 11.30 -25.86
CA TYR A 14 8.57 11.51 -27.31
C TYR A 14 7.45 12.50 -27.60
N GLU A 15 7.81 13.67 -28.14
CA GLU A 15 6.85 14.67 -28.59
C GLU A 15 6.75 14.66 -30.13
N PRO A 16 5.67 14.12 -30.70
CA PRO A 16 5.47 14.08 -32.14
C PRO A 16 5.20 15.48 -32.73
N ARG A 17 5.97 15.87 -33.77
CA ARG A 17 5.88 17.22 -34.39
C ARG A 17 4.53 17.57 -35.04
N TYR A 18 3.74 16.58 -35.44
CA TYR A 18 2.50 16.78 -36.21
C TYR A 18 1.25 16.28 -35.51
N TYR A 19 1.37 15.77 -34.29
CA TYR A 19 0.26 15.15 -33.58
C TYR A 19 -0.22 16.09 -32.47
N LYS A 20 -1.45 16.56 -32.63
CA LYS A 20 -2.17 17.37 -31.63
C LYS A 20 -3.10 16.44 -30.87
N SER A 21 -2.73 16.02 -29.67
CA SER A 21 -3.67 15.33 -28.77
C SER A 21 -4.26 16.29 -27.77
N ASP A 22 -5.58 16.37 -27.74
CA ASP A 22 -6.36 17.04 -26.68
C ASP A 22 -6.46 16.19 -25.40
N LYS A 23 -5.69 15.10 -25.31
CA LYS A 23 -5.63 14.19 -24.16
C LYS A 23 -4.24 14.23 -23.54
N GLU A 24 -4.21 14.22 -22.23
CA GLU A 24 -2.99 14.25 -21.40
C GLU A 24 -2.23 12.92 -21.55
N GLY A 25 -1.14 12.92 -22.35
CA GLY A 25 -0.25 11.76 -22.55
C GLY A 25 0.19 11.55 -24.01
N SER A 26 1.37 10.97 -24.23
CA SER A 26 1.84 10.63 -25.58
C SER A 26 1.20 9.32 -26.06
N PRO A 27 0.69 9.22 -27.30
CA PRO A 27 0.06 7.99 -27.82
C PRO A 27 1.06 6.85 -28.02
N PHE A 28 2.35 7.15 -27.90
CA PHE A 28 3.47 6.22 -28.02
C PHE A 28 4.02 5.79 -26.65
N GLU A 29 3.48 6.30 -25.54
CA GLU A 29 3.83 5.80 -24.22
C GLU A 29 3.31 4.37 -24.12
N ILE A 30 4.22 3.41 -23.96
CA ILE A 30 3.88 2.00 -23.74
C ILE A 30 3.38 1.85 -22.31
N GLU A 31 2.24 2.44 -22.01
CA GLU A 31 1.50 2.16 -20.77
C GLU A 31 0.77 0.83 -20.95
N ARG A 32 0.97 -0.12 -20.02
CA ARG A 32 0.10 -1.30 -19.99
C ARG A 32 -1.28 -0.84 -19.51
N LYS A 33 -2.34 -1.43 -20.07
CA LYS A 33 -3.75 -1.14 -19.71
C LYS A 33 -4.03 -1.16 -18.20
N PHE A 34 -3.24 -1.93 -17.44
CA PHE A 34 -3.40 -2.12 -16.00
C PHE A 34 -2.45 -1.26 -15.15
N ASP A 35 -1.53 -0.49 -15.74
CA ASP A 35 -0.60 0.34 -14.97
C ASP A 35 -1.33 1.41 -14.15
N LYS A 36 -2.45 1.94 -14.67
CA LYS A 36 -3.29 2.94 -13.98
C LYS A 36 -4.02 2.39 -12.75
N PHE A 37 -4.16 1.07 -12.64
CA PHE A 37 -4.85 0.39 -11.54
C PHE A 37 -3.86 -0.27 -10.55
N ARG A 38 -2.55 -0.17 -10.79
CA ARG A 38 -1.53 -0.77 -9.93
C ARG A 38 -1.15 0.19 -8.80
N LYS A 39 -1.84 0.07 -7.65
CA LYS A 39 -1.43 0.74 -6.40
C LYS A 39 -0.15 0.13 -5.78
N THR A 40 0.18 -1.13 -6.13
CA THR A 40 1.23 -1.91 -5.44
C THR A 40 2.57 -2.00 -6.17
N THR A 41 2.58 -1.83 -7.50
CA THR A 41 3.77 -1.99 -8.36
C THR A 41 3.97 -0.70 -9.15
N GLY A 42 4.53 0.31 -8.49
CA GLY A 42 4.77 1.64 -9.03
C GLY A 42 5.84 2.36 -8.22
N GLU A 43 5.82 3.69 -8.25
CA GLU A 43 6.68 4.53 -7.43
C GLU A 43 6.55 4.14 -5.95
N ASN A 44 7.65 3.72 -5.31
CA ASN A 44 7.61 3.22 -3.93
C ASN A 44 7.21 4.38 -3.00
N PRO A 45 5.97 4.43 -2.46
CA PRO A 45 5.39 5.66 -1.90
C PRO A 45 5.88 5.93 -0.46
N GLY A 46 7.01 5.33 -0.08
CA GLY A 46 7.54 5.34 1.28
C GLY A 46 6.66 4.61 2.28
N LEU A 47 7.04 4.64 3.57
CA LEU A 47 6.25 4.04 4.65
C LEU A 47 4.88 4.69 4.77
N LYS A 48 4.81 6.04 4.76
CA LYS A 48 3.56 6.80 4.88
C LYS A 48 2.55 6.45 3.77
N GLY A 49 3.00 6.39 2.52
CA GLY A 49 2.10 6.05 1.41
C GLY A 49 1.64 4.60 1.43
N LYS A 50 2.47 3.67 1.91
CA LYS A 50 2.06 2.27 2.14
C LYS A 50 0.93 2.19 3.19
N PHE A 51 1.05 2.91 4.30
CA PHE A 51 0.00 2.97 5.32
C PHE A 51 -1.30 3.57 4.79
N GLN A 52 -1.21 4.70 4.08
CA GLN A 52 -2.38 5.38 3.52
C GLN A 52 -3.10 4.49 2.49
N ASN A 53 -2.37 3.86 1.57
CA ASN A 53 -2.95 2.96 0.58
C ASN A 53 -3.60 1.73 1.22
N ALA A 54 -2.94 1.10 2.20
CA ALA A 54 -3.51 -0.04 2.92
C ALA A 54 -4.79 0.33 3.69
N TRP A 55 -4.85 1.54 4.26
CA TRP A 55 -6.05 2.04 4.94
C TRP A 55 -7.21 2.29 3.97
N GLU A 56 -6.93 2.87 2.81
CA GLU A 56 -7.92 3.08 1.75
C GLU A 56 -8.46 1.74 1.22
N ASP A 57 -7.56 0.78 1.00
CA ASP A 57 -7.92 -0.56 0.53
C ASP A 57 -8.76 -1.31 1.58
N PHE A 58 -8.45 -1.19 2.87
CA PHE A 58 -9.28 -1.72 3.96
C PHE A 58 -10.69 -1.09 4.00
N LYS A 59 -10.80 0.21 3.77
CA LYS A 59 -12.10 0.91 3.75
C LYS A 59 -12.94 0.56 2.52
N SER A 60 -12.30 0.30 1.38
CA SER A 60 -12.97 -0.06 0.12
C SER A 60 -13.33 -1.54 0.01
N SER A 61 -12.79 -2.40 0.88
CA SER A 61 -13.01 -3.84 0.82
C SER A 61 -14.42 -4.27 1.21
N GLU A 62 -14.88 -5.37 0.62
CA GLU A 62 -16.14 -6.00 0.98
C GLU A 62 -16.14 -6.45 2.45
N LYS A 63 -17.33 -6.48 3.06
CA LYS A 63 -17.51 -6.77 4.50
C LYS A 63 -16.88 -8.09 4.96
N ASN A 64 -16.77 -9.08 4.07
CA ASN A 64 -16.19 -10.39 4.40
C ASN A 64 -14.65 -10.33 4.47
N THR A 65 -14.00 -9.61 3.58
CA THR A 65 -12.53 -9.46 3.56
C THR A 65 -12.03 -8.76 4.82
N ASN A 66 -12.76 -7.74 5.29
CA ASN A 66 -12.40 -7.00 6.51
C ASN A 66 -12.42 -7.87 7.77
N LYS A 67 -13.35 -8.84 7.85
CA LYS A 67 -13.39 -9.80 8.97
C LYS A 67 -12.16 -10.69 8.99
N THR A 68 -11.75 -11.23 7.83
CA THR A 68 -10.55 -12.08 7.73
C THR A 68 -9.29 -11.30 8.12
N ILE A 69 -9.15 -10.05 7.67
CA ILE A 69 -8.02 -9.19 8.05
C ILE A 69 -7.99 -8.99 9.57
N LEU A 70 -9.14 -8.71 10.20
CA LEU A 70 -9.23 -8.53 11.65
C LEU A 70 -8.82 -9.82 12.40
N ILE A 71 -9.31 -10.98 11.96
CA ILE A 71 -8.95 -12.29 12.54
C ILE A 71 -7.43 -12.51 12.46
N ILE A 72 -6.81 -12.22 11.31
CA ILE A 72 -5.36 -12.35 11.13
C ILE A 72 -4.61 -11.43 12.10
N VAL A 73 -5.00 -10.15 12.20
CA VAL A 73 -4.38 -9.19 13.12
C VAL A 73 -4.49 -9.66 14.58
N PHE A 74 -5.67 -10.16 14.97
CA PHE A 74 -5.89 -10.70 16.31
C PHE A 74 -4.99 -11.89 16.61
N ILE A 75 -4.87 -12.85 15.68
CA ILE A 75 -3.97 -14.00 15.81
C ILE A 75 -2.50 -13.55 15.91
N CYS A 76 -2.08 -12.58 15.08
CA CYS A 76 -0.73 -12.03 15.15
C CYS A 76 -0.43 -11.41 16.52
N ILE A 77 -1.38 -10.69 17.11
CA ILE A 77 -1.24 -10.13 18.46
C ILE A 77 -1.13 -11.26 19.49
N LEU A 78 -1.97 -12.29 19.42
CA LEU A 78 -1.90 -13.42 20.36
C LEU A 78 -0.55 -14.15 20.29
N ILE A 79 -0.04 -14.40 19.08
CA ILE A 79 1.28 -15.04 18.89
C ILE A 79 2.38 -14.14 19.47
N PHE A 80 2.32 -12.83 19.22
CA PHE A 80 3.28 -11.88 19.77
C PHE A 80 3.27 -11.90 21.31
N LEU A 81 2.09 -11.83 21.92
CA LEU A 81 1.92 -11.85 23.38
C LEU A 81 2.40 -13.17 23.99
N PHE A 82 2.21 -14.29 23.28
CA PHE A 82 2.71 -15.60 23.69
C PHE A 82 4.24 -15.67 23.70
N ILE A 83 4.93 -15.09 22.70
CA ILE A 83 6.41 -15.12 22.62
C ILE A 83 7.08 -14.38 23.78
N ILE A 84 6.45 -13.32 24.28
CA ILE A 84 7.00 -12.49 25.36
C ILE A 84 6.50 -12.91 26.76
N ASP A 85 5.76 -14.02 26.85
CA ASP A 85 5.10 -14.48 28.09
C ASP A 85 4.29 -13.36 28.77
N PHE A 86 3.55 -12.57 27.98
CA PHE A 86 2.82 -11.42 28.51
C PHE A 86 1.66 -11.86 29.40
N ASP A 87 1.67 -11.38 30.65
CA ASP A 87 0.62 -11.69 31.61
C ASP A 87 -0.67 -10.91 31.31
N LEU A 88 -1.68 -11.61 30.78
CA LEU A 88 -3.01 -11.04 30.51
C LEU A 88 -3.82 -10.76 31.79
N SER A 89 -3.41 -11.30 32.93
CA SER A 89 -4.12 -11.14 34.20
C SER A 89 -4.04 -9.71 34.75
N ILE A 90 -3.09 -8.90 34.26
CA ILE A 90 -2.94 -7.48 34.59
C ILE A 90 -4.22 -6.66 34.33
N PHE A 91 -5.07 -7.09 33.39
CA PHE A 91 -6.32 -6.42 33.06
C PHE A 91 -7.47 -6.73 34.05
N ASN A 92 -7.36 -7.78 34.86
CA ASN A 92 -8.39 -8.19 35.83
C ASN A 92 -8.12 -7.66 37.26
N GLN A 93 -6.95 -7.08 37.53
CA GLN A 93 -6.54 -6.65 38.87
C GLN A 93 -7.18 -5.35 39.37
N GLY A 94 -7.97 -4.66 38.55
CA GLY A 94 -8.61 -3.37 38.90
C GLY A 94 -10.14 -3.40 38.98
N LEU A 95 -10.78 -4.58 38.97
CA LEU A 95 -12.24 -4.72 38.93
C LEU A 95 -12.87 -5.18 40.27
N PHE A 96 -12.15 -5.02 41.38
CA PHE A 96 -12.66 -5.11 42.75
C PHE A 96 -12.01 -4.08 43.65
#